data_AF-A0A537N6D0-F1
#
_entry.id   AF-A0A537N6D0-F1
#
_cell.length_a   1.000
_cell.length_b   1.000
_cell.length_c   1.000
_cell.angle_alpha   90.00
_cell.angle_beta   90.00
_cell.angle_gamma   90.00
#
_symmetry.space_group_name_H-M   'P 1'
#
loop_
_entity.id
_entity.type
_entity.pdbx_description
1 polymer ?
#
loop_
_entity_poly.entity_id
_entity_poly.type
_entity_poly.pdbx_seq_one_letter_code
_entity_poly.pdbx_strand_id
1 'polypeptide(L)'
;MSDLPKRVSIAEEGPREGFQSEKKMIPVADKVRLIEALAETGLKHIACVSYVNPKRVPTMADADEVAQAIRQKPGIEYSALWLNQQGLERALRGPLHVDGGVRVTASDTFSKKNIGKSVADALVEQRMSLKTFKDRGMPVEWGVILGAFGCNYEGELSTELILHRVQQALDEAELAGFKLTGIKLTDAMGWATPQSVYRLIGAVRSKWPELEVSLHLHDTRGTGMAAAYAGLQLGVTQFDASIAGLGGCPFAATDGAAGNICTEDFAFMCEEMGVETGLDIDRLIDAAKVAEEVVGRLLPGHVMRGGTLKAAKAKAAQKAAA
;
A
#
# COMPACT_ATOMS: atom_id res chain seq x y z
N MET A 1 -21.05 -16.04 -15.34
CA MET A 1 -21.01 -14.68 -14.76
C MET A 1 -19.98 -14.76 -13.66
N SER A 2 -18.88 -14.01 -13.75
CA SER A 2 -17.84 -14.09 -12.72
C SER A 2 -18.35 -13.41 -11.44
N ASP A 3 -18.14 -14.04 -10.29
CA ASP A 3 -18.42 -13.46 -8.95
C ASP A 3 -17.40 -12.37 -8.57
N LEU A 4 -16.75 -11.76 -9.57
CA LEU A 4 -15.72 -10.73 -9.38
C LEU A 4 -16.37 -9.35 -9.24
N PRO A 5 -15.72 -8.41 -8.54
CA PRO A 5 -16.18 -7.03 -8.49
C PRO A 5 -16.15 -6.42 -9.88
N LYS A 6 -17.12 -5.55 -10.19
CA LYS A 6 -17.15 -4.82 -11.47
C LYS A 6 -15.99 -3.82 -11.59
N ARG A 7 -15.59 -3.25 -10.45
CA ARG A 7 -14.56 -2.21 -10.36
C ARG A 7 -13.76 -2.36 -9.08
N VAL A 8 -12.47 -2.05 -9.15
CA VAL A 8 -11.59 -1.91 -8.00
C VAL A 8 -10.87 -0.57 -8.00
N SER A 9 -10.43 -0.15 -6.82
CA SER A 9 -9.59 1.02 -6.59
C SER A 9 -8.19 0.55 -6.19
N ILE A 10 -7.18 1.14 -6.82
CA ILE A 10 -5.77 0.87 -6.53
C ILE A 10 -5.14 2.13 -5.93
N ALA A 11 -4.60 2.02 -4.73
CA ALA A 11 -3.79 3.05 -4.07
C ALA A 11 -2.31 2.79 -4.36
N GLU A 12 -1.62 3.80 -4.88
CA GLU A 12 -0.22 3.69 -5.30
C GLU A 12 0.74 4.01 -4.14
N GLU A 13 1.59 3.06 -3.78
CA GLU A 13 2.52 3.13 -2.66
C GLU A 13 3.99 3.31 -3.08
N GLY A 14 4.29 3.24 -4.37
CA GLY A 14 5.65 3.23 -4.91
C GLY A 14 6.53 4.40 -4.48
N PRO A 15 6.08 5.67 -4.56
CA PRO A 15 6.91 6.77 -4.06
C PRO A 15 7.20 6.65 -2.57
N ARG A 16 6.22 6.28 -1.73
CA ARG A 16 6.44 6.16 -0.29
C ARG A 16 7.26 4.91 0.06
N GLU A 17 6.77 3.70 -0.25
CA GLU A 17 7.44 2.44 0.11
C GLU A 17 8.68 2.15 -0.70
N GLY A 18 8.64 2.44 -2.01
CA GLY A 18 9.77 2.27 -2.91
C GLY A 18 10.97 3.07 -2.42
N PHE A 19 10.83 4.38 -2.31
CA PHE A 19 11.94 5.23 -1.90
C PHE A 19 12.43 4.89 -0.48
N GLN A 20 11.54 4.53 0.45
CA GLN A 20 11.93 4.08 1.80
C GLN A 20 12.81 2.83 1.78
N SER A 21 12.59 1.93 0.82
CA SER A 21 13.29 0.65 0.71
C SER A 21 14.60 0.73 -0.04
N GLU A 22 14.84 1.83 -0.77
CA GLU A 22 16.07 2.03 -1.52
C GLU A 22 17.27 2.30 -0.60
N LYS A 23 18.41 1.74 -0.97
CA LYS A 23 19.68 1.93 -0.23
C LYS A 23 20.35 3.26 -0.55
N LYS A 24 20.10 3.79 -1.74
CA LYS A 24 20.68 5.05 -2.22
C LYS A 24 19.68 6.19 -2.02
N MET A 25 20.21 7.37 -1.73
CA MET A 25 19.41 8.59 -1.78
C MET A 25 18.94 8.83 -3.21
N ILE A 26 17.66 9.16 -3.35
CA ILE A 26 17.06 9.58 -4.60
C ILE A 26 16.90 11.10 -4.55
N PRO A 27 17.37 11.86 -5.55
CA PRO A 27 17.19 13.31 -5.59
C PRO A 27 15.72 13.72 -5.51
N VAL A 28 15.42 14.83 -4.83
CA VAL A 28 14.05 15.37 -4.71
C VAL A 28 13.37 15.53 -6.08
N ALA A 29 14.11 16.05 -7.07
CA ALA A 29 13.58 16.23 -8.43
C ALA A 29 13.14 14.91 -9.08
N ASP A 30 13.86 13.82 -8.84
CA ASP A 30 13.55 12.49 -9.35
C ASP A 30 12.34 11.87 -8.64
N LYS A 31 12.22 12.07 -7.33
CA LYS A 31 11.03 11.68 -6.56
C LYS A 31 9.78 12.38 -7.09
N VAL A 32 9.86 13.69 -7.27
CA VAL A 32 8.77 14.51 -7.82
C VAL A 32 8.43 14.07 -9.24
N ARG A 33 9.44 13.81 -10.08
CA ARG A 33 9.26 13.32 -11.45
C ARG A 33 8.42 12.04 -11.50
N LEU A 34 8.69 11.07 -10.62
CA LEU A 34 7.89 9.84 -10.56
C LEU A 34 6.46 10.12 -10.08
N ILE A 35 6.28 10.90 -9.01
CA ILE A 35 4.95 11.22 -8.47
C ILE A 35 4.08 11.93 -9.52
N GLU A 36 4.64 12.88 -10.28
CA GLU A 36 3.92 13.58 -11.33
C GLU A 36 3.63 12.70 -12.55
N ALA A 37 4.52 11.77 -12.90
CA ALA A 37 4.24 10.76 -13.93
C ALA A 37 3.07 9.84 -13.52
N LEU A 38 3.04 9.41 -12.26
CA LEU A 38 1.94 8.62 -11.70
C LEU A 38 0.61 9.36 -11.72
N ALA A 39 0.62 10.69 -11.53
CA ALA A 39 -0.57 11.54 -11.60
C ALA A 39 -1.21 11.59 -13.00
N GLU A 40 -0.52 11.13 -14.05
CA GLU A 40 -1.07 11.05 -15.40
C GLU A 40 -1.85 9.75 -15.66
N THR A 41 -1.78 8.77 -14.77
CA THR A 41 -2.21 7.39 -15.05
C THR A 41 -3.69 7.12 -14.73
N GLY A 42 -4.39 8.10 -14.16
CA GLY A 42 -5.77 7.94 -13.67
C GLY A 42 -5.88 7.52 -12.19
N LEU A 43 -4.74 7.27 -11.53
CA LEU A 43 -4.67 7.03 -10.08
C LEU A 43 -5.39 8.12 -9.29
N LYS A 44 -6.06 7.69 -8.22
CA LYS A 44 -6.82 8.58 -7.31
C LYS A 44 -6.15 8.78 -5.97
N HIS A 45 -5.23 7.90 -5.60
CA HIS A 45 -4.48 8.02 -4.37
C HIS A 45 -3.01 7.65 -4.64
N ILE A 46 -2.09 8.53 -4.25
CA ILE A 46 -0.65 8.35 -4.39
C ILE A 46 0.01 8.67 -3.04
N ALA A 47 0.54 7.65 -2.37
CA ALA A 47 1.35 7.84 -1.17
C ALA A 47 2.73 8.38 -1.57
N CYS A 48 2.99 9.64 -1.22
CA CYS A 48 4.12 10.40 -1.74
C CYS A 48 5.37 10.29 -0.87
N VAL A 49 5.20 10.44 0.44
CA VAL A 49 6.30 10.54 1.40
C VAL A 49 5.94 9.91 2.74
N SER A 50 6.93 9.73 3.61
CA SER A 50 6.76 9.21 4.96
C SER A 50 7.48 10.09 5.97
N TYR A 51 6.74 10.65 6.93
CA TYR A 51 7.29 11.44 8.04
C TYR A 51 7.76 10.53 9.18
N VAL A 52 8.83 9.78 8.89
CA VAL A 52 9.48 8.84 9.81
C VAL A 52 10.81 9.39 10.34
N ASN A 53 11.42 8.66 11.28
CA ASN A 53 12.73 9.05 11.82
C ASN A 53 13.80 8.97 10.71
N PRO A 54 14.41 10.10 10.29
CA PRO A 54 15.37 10.13 9.20
C PRO A 54 16.68 9.40 9.51
N LYS A 55 16.98 9.14 10.80
CA LYS A 55 18.13 8.30 11.17
C LYS A 55 17.88 6.83 10.88
N ARG A 56 16.61 6.39 10.88
CA ARG A 56 16.21 5.01 10.59
C ARG A 56 15.87 4.82 9.12
N VAL A 57 15.35 5.85 8.46
CA VAL A 57 15.00 5.87 7.03
C VAL A 57 15.57 7.13 6.38
N PRO A 58 16.87 7.17 6.06
CA PRO A 58 17.53 8.35 5.51
C PRO A 58 16.92 8.83 4.19
N THR A 59 16.42 7.90 3.37
CA THR A 59 15.78 8.20 2.09
C THR A 59 14.48 9.00 2.19
N MET A 60 13.94 9.18 3.39
CA MET A 60 12.75 10.00 3.68
C MET A 60 13.07 11.31 4.41
N ALA A 61 14.35 11.67 4.57
CA ALA A 61 14.72 12.88 5.31
C ALA A 61 14.20 14.18 4.66
N ASP A 62 14.12 14.18 3.32
CA ASP A 62 13.68 15.27 2.44
C ASP A 62 12.16 15.29 2.18
N ALA A 63 11.37 14.62 3.03
CA ALA A 63 9.91 14.53 2.87
C ALA A 63 9.21 15.89 2.72
N ASP A 64 9.63 16.91 3.47
CA ASP A 64 9.06 18.27 3.37
C ASP A 64 9.36 18.91 1.99
N GLU A 65 10.58 18.74 1.48
CA GLU A 65 11.00 19.31 0.20
C GLU A 65 10.24 18.67 -0.97
N VAL A 66 10.09 17.35 -0.93
CA VAL A 66 9.28 16.60 -1.91
C VAL A 66 7.82 17.04 -1.83
N ALA A 67 7.24 17.09 -0.62
CA ALA A 67 5.85 17.47 -0.42
C ALA A 67 5.52 18.86 -0.99
N GLN A 68 6.43 19.83 -0.85
CA GLN A 68 6.25 21.19 -1.37
C GLN A 68 6.48 21.31 -2.89
N ALA A 69 7.30 20.43 -3.46
CA ALA A 69 7.66 20.49 -4.88
C ALA A 69 6.66 19.80 -5.81
N ILE A 70 5.81 18.90 -5.31
CA ILE A 70 4.81 18.19 -6.13
C ILE A 70 3.75 19.17 -6.63
N ARG A 71 3.51 19.19 -7.95
CA ARG A 71 2.34 19.87 -8.52
C ARG A 71 1.12 18.95 -8.44
N GLN A 72 0.30 19.17 -7.42
CA GLN A 72 -0.90 18.37 -7.18
C GLN A 72 -1.96 18.62 -8.26
N LYS A 73 -2.48 17.55 -8.86
CA LYS A 73 -3.61 17.61 -9.78
C LYS A 73 -4.95 17.47 -9.04
N PRO A 74 -6.00 18.21 -9.46
CA PRO A 74 -7.33 18.04 -8.92
C PRO A 74 -7.84 16.60 -9.08
N GLY A 75 -8.53 16.08 -8.06
CA GLY A 75 -9.13 14.75 -8.08
C GLY A 75 -8.16 13.59 -7.83
N ILE A 76 -6.96 13.89 -7.29
CA ILE A 76 -5.99 12.91 -6.79
C ILE A 76 -5.63 13.29 -5.36
N GLU A 77 -5.65 12.32 -4.46
CA GLU A 77 -5.18 12.46 -3.10
C GLU A 77 -3.69 12.12 -3.04
N TYR A 78 -2.86 13.12 -2.77
CA TYR A 78 -1.44 12.95 -2.53
C TYR A 78 -1.23 12.86 -1.03
N SER A 79 -0.94 11.67 -0.52
CA SER A 79 -0.90 11.43 0.93
C SER A 79 0.51 11.33 1.49
N ALA A 80 0.62 11.59 2.79
CA ALA A 80 1.84 11.41 3.55
C ALA A 80 1.63 10.43 4.71
N LEU A 81 2.49 9.41 4.78
CA LEU A 81 2.49 8.45 5.89
C LEU A 81 3.11 9.07 7.15
N TRP A 82 2.58 8.66 8.29
CA TRP A 82 3.11 8.95 9.62
C TRP A 82 2.98 7.69 10.49
N LEU A 83 3.91 7.50 11.44
CA LEU A 83 3.94 6.33 12.33
C LEU A 83 3.89 6.66 13.82
N ASN A 84 3.95 7.95 14.18
CA ASN A 84 3.84 8.43 15.56
C ASN A 84 3.31 9.87 15.58
N GLN A 85 3.06 10.39 16.78
CA GLN A 85 2.49 11.73 16.98
C GLN A 85 3.37 12.84 16.38
N GLN A 86 4.69 12.75 16.50
CA GLN A 86 5.60 13.77 15.95
C GLN A 86 5.57 13.80 14.42
N GLY A 87 5.54 12.62 13.79
CA GLY A 87 5.39 12.48 12.34
C GLY A 87 4.04 13.00 11.86
N LEU A 88 2.96 12.72 12.59
CA LEU A 88 1.62 13.24 12.32
C LEU A 88 1.60 14.77 12.36
N GLU A 89 2.14 15.38 13.43
CA GLU A 89 2.20 16.83 13.56
C GLU A 89 3.02 17.51 12.46
N ARG A 90 4.10 16.86 11.99
CA ARG A 90 4.88 17.34 10.84
C ARG A 90 4.07 17.23 9.54
N ALA A 91 3.43 16.08 9.31
CA ALA A 91 2.59 15.84 8.13
C ALA A 91 1.46 16.87 8.02
N LEU A 92 0.79 17.16 9.13
CA LEU A 92 -0.32 18.11 9.22
C LEU A 92 0.06 19.58 8.98
N ARG A 93 1.35 19.91 8.88
CA ARG A 93 1.85 21.25 8.46
C ARG A 93 2.13 21.31 6.97
N GLY A 94 2.22 20.16 6.30
CA GLY A 94 2.51 20.05 4.88
C GLY A 94 1.26 20.18 4.00
N PRO A 95 1.44 20.25 2.68
CA PRO A 95 0.36 20.39 1.71
C PRO A 95 -0.31 19.06 1.33
N LEU A 96 0.17 17.93 1.88
CA LEU A 96 -0.30 16.59 1.52
C LEU A 96 -1.45 16.14 2.42
N HIS A 97 -2.30 15.27 1.87
CA HIS A 97 -3.35 14.61 2.62
C HIS A 97 -2.76 13.74 3.75
N VAL A 98 -3.49 13.68 4.86
CA VAL A 98 -3.12 12.87 6.03
C VAL A 98 -4.30 11.99 6.39
N ASP A 99 -4.15 10.69 6.14
CA ASP A 99 -5.17 9.71 6.50
C ASP A 99 -5.22 9.51 8.01
N GLY A 100 -6.44 9.62 8.54
CA GLY A 100 -6.79 9.12 9.87
C GLY A 100 -6.96 7.60 9.84
N GLY A 101 -6.54 6.92 10.90
CA GLY A 101 -6.68 5.47 10.99
C GLY A 101 -6.23 4.92 12.34
N VAL A 102 -6.71 3.71 12.67
CA VAL A 102 -6.23 2.93 13.82
C VAL A 102 -5.27 1.86 13.32
N ARG A 103 -4.00 1.95 13.69
CA ARG A 103 -2.93 1.04 13.27
C ARG A 103 -2.62 0.06 14.40
N VAL A 104 -2.71 -1.23 14.11
CA VAL A 104 -2.39 -2.31 15.06
C VAL A 104 -1.42 -3.27 14.39
N THR A 105 -0.26 -3.50 14.99
CA THR A 105 0.68 -4.51 14.47
C THR A 105 0.27 -5.89 14.94
N ALA A 106 0.32 -6.89 14.07
CA ALA A 106 -0.06 -8.25 14.41
C ALA A 106 0.91 -8.88 15.44
N SER A 107 2.20 -8.78 15.15
CA SER A 107 3.31 -9.35 15.92
C SER A 107 3.98 -8.33 16.85
N ASP A 108 4.23 -8.72 18.10
CA ASP A 108 4.93 -7.88 19.08
C ASP A 108 6.41 -7.69 18.72
N THR A 109 7.08 -8.74 18.26
CA THR A 109 8.46 -8.65 17.81
C THR A 109 8.58 -7.74 16.60
N PHE A 110 7.66 -7.86 15.63
CA PHE A 110 7.64 -6.95 14.49
C PHE A 110 7.36 -5.50 14.91
N SER A 111 6.43 -5.27 15.83
CA SER A 111 6.15 -3.92 16.34
C SER A 111 7.39 -3.29 16.97
N LYS A 112 8.13 -4.05 17.79
CA LYS A 112 9.39 -3.57 18.40
C LYS A 112 10.46 -3.27 17.35
N LYS A 113 10.58 -4.09 16.31
CA LYS A 113 11.54 -3.86 15.22
C LYS A 113 11.15 -2.69 14.32
N ASN A 114 9.86 -2.54 14.03
CA ASN A 114 9.34 -1.54 13.10
C ASN A 114 9.23 -0.15 13.75
N ILE A 115 8.64 -0.05 14.94
CA ILE A 115 8.36 1.24 15.60
C ILE A 115 8.98 1.38 17.00
N GLY A 116 9.73 0.38 17.48
CA GLY A 116 10.46 0.46 18.75
C GLY A 116 9.62 0.19 20.00
N LYS A 117 8.39 -0.31 19.85
CA LYS A 117 7.40 -0.46 20.93
C LYS A 117 6.70 -1.81 20.85
N SER A 118 6.18 -2.30 21.98
CA SER A 118 5.21 -3.40 21.96
C SER A 118 3.90 -2.94 21.32
N VAL A 119 3.03 -3.87 20.93
CA VAL A 119 1.70 -3.53 20.41
C VAL A 119 0.91 -2.75 21.46
N ALA A 120 0.95 -3.17 22.73
CA ALA A 120 0.25 -2.47 23.82
C ALA A 120 0.74 -1.03 24.01
N ASP A 121 2.05 -0.81 24.04
CA ASP A 121 2.63 0.54 24.20
C ASP A 121 2.32 1.43 22.99
N ALA A 122 2.31 0.86 21.78
CA ALA A 122 1.97 1.56 20.55
C ALA A 122 0.50 2.01 20.53
N LEU A 123 -0.42 1.17 21.03
CA LEU A 123 -1.83 1.54 21.17
C LEU A 123 -2.01 2.71 22.15
N VAL A 124 -1.31 2.69 23.29
CA VAL A 124 -1.35 3.80 24.26
C VAL A 124 -0.89 5.10 23.63
N GLU A 125 0.21 5.11 22.86
CA GLU A 125 0.69 6.30 22.17
C GLU A 125 -0.28 6.76 21.08
N GLN A 126 -0.85 5.83 20.31
CA GLN A 126 -1.76 6.12 19.22
C GLN A 126 -3.02 6.88 19.67
N ARG A 127 -3.45 6.74 20.93
CA ARG A 127 -4.55 7.55 21.49
C ARG A 127 -4.30 9.05 21.38
N MET A 128 -3.04 9.50 21.36
CA MET A 128 -2.69 10.90 21.10
C MET A 128 -3.00 11.32 19.66
N SER A 129 -2.72 10.44 18.69
CA SER A 129 -3.06 10.66 17.29
C SER A 129 -4.58 10.65 17.07
N LEU A 130 -5.30 9.72 17.70
CA LEU A 130 -6.77 9.69 17.66
C LEU A 130 -7.39 10.94 18.27
N LYS A 131 -6.85 11.44 19.39
CA LYS A 131 -7.26 12.72 19.95
C LYS A 131 -7.02 13.87 18.97
N THR A 132 -5.87 13.89 18.30
CA THR A 132 -5.53 14.90 17.29
C THR A 132 -6.54 14.90 16.14
N PHE A 133 -6.92 13.72 15.63
CA PHE A 133 -7.95 13.61 14.60
C PHE A 133 -9.30 14.15 15.07
N LYS A 134 -9.69 13.82 16.31
CA LYS A 134 -10.95 14.27 16.89
C LYS A 134 -10.99 15.79 17.05
N ASP A 135 -9.94 16.36 17.64
CA ASP A 135 -9.82 17.81 17.86
C ASP A 135 -9.85 18.60 16.54
N ARG A 136 -9.39 17.99 15.43
CA ARG A 136 -9.37 18.60 14.09
C ARG A 136 -10.56 18.23 13.21
N GLY A 137 -11.49 17.41 13.70
CA GLY A 137 -12.64 16.94 12.91
C GLY A 137 -12.24 16.07 11.70
N MET A 138 -11.09 15.39 11.77
CA MET A 138 -10.63 14.49 10.72
C MET A 138 -11.27 13.10 10.89
N PRO A 139 -11.75 12.47 9.79
CA PRO A 139 -12.36 11.15 9.86
C PRO A 139 -11.32 10.08 10.20
N VAL A 140 -11.77 9.05 10.92
CA VAL A 140 -11.02 7.82 11.18
C VAL A 140 -11.94 6.66 10.84
N GLU A 141 -11.81 6.16 9.62
CA GLU A 141 -12.72 5.16 9.04
C GLU A 141 -12.07 3.79 8.87
N TRP A 142 -10.73 3.73 8.87
CA TRP A 142 -9.99 2.51 8.60
C TRP A 142 -9.14 2.04 9.78
N GLY A 143 -9.27 0.76 10.12
CA GLY A 143 -8.29 0.04 10.92
C GLY A 143 -7.23 -0.59 10.00
N VAL A 144 -5.95 -0.55 10.37
CA VAL A 144 -4.85 -1.13 9.58
C VAL A 144 -4.15 -2.18 10.43
N ILE A 145 -4.22 -3.44 10.02
CA ILE A 145 -3.55 -4.55 10.69
C ILE A 145 -2.23 -4.84 9.97
N LEU A 146 -1.12 -4.43 10.58
CA LEU A 146 0.21 -4.56 9.99
C LEU A 146 0.76 -5.98 10.18
N GLY A 147 1.10 -6.65 9.07
CA GLY A 147 1.69 -8.00 9.09
C GLY A 147 0.65 -9.08 9.42
N ALA A 148 -0.55 -8.98 8.87
CA ALA A 148 -1.70 -9.83 9.15
C ALA A 148 -1.54 -11.29 8.69
N PHE A 149 -0.64 -11.57 7.73
CA PHE A 149 -0.53 -12.89 7.09
C PHE A 149 0.62 -13.75 7.62
N GLY A 150 1.51 -13.18 8.43
CA GLY A 150 2.66 -13.90 8.97
C GLY A 150 3.75 -12.94 9.47
N CYS A 151 4.73 -13.51 10.17
CA CYS A 151 5.86 -12.77 10.72
C CYS A 151 7.17 -13.55 10.53
N ASN A 152 8.15 -12.97 9.86
CA ASN A 152 9.50 -13.56 9.72
C ASN A 152 10.22 -13.75 11.08
N TYR A 153 9.75 -13.09 12.15
CA TYR A 153 10.33 -13.21 13.49
C TYR A 153 9.60 -14.22 14.39
N GLU A 154 8.28 -14.37 14.23
CA GLU A 154 7.44 -15.20 15.10
C GLU A 154 6.81 -16.40 14.38
N GLY A 155 7.00 -16.49 13.06
CA GLY A 155 6.44 -17.53 12.20
C GLY A 155 5.00 -17.25 11.79
N GLU A 156 4.21 -18.31 11.71
CA GLU A 156 2.80 -18.26 11.36
C GLU A 156 1.99 -17.59 12.47
N LEU A 157 1.09 -16.68 12.08
CA LEU A 157 0.17 -16.01 12.99
C LEU A 157 -1.23 -16.62 12.83
N SER A 158 -1.87 -16.97 13.95
CA SER A 158 -3.19 -17.60 13.91
C SER A 158 -4.28 -16.61 13.47
N THR A 159 -5.34 -17.13 12.84
CA THR A 159 -6.49 -16.32 12.44
C THR A 159 -7.12 -15.63 13.65
N GLU A 160 -7.20 -16.33 14.79
CA GLU A 160 -7.77 -15.83 16.04
C GLU A 160 -6.99 -14.62 16.57
N LEU A 161 -5.66 -14.64 16.46
CA LEU A 161 -4.82 -13.49 16.82
C LEU A 161 -5.15 -12.29 15.94
N ILE A 162 -5.30 -12.48 14.63
CA ILE A 162 -5.62 -11.38 13.72
C ILE A 162 -7.01 -10.82 13.99
N LEU A 163 -8.02 -11.68 14.22
CA LEU A 163 -9.34 -11.22 14.64
C LEU A 163 -9.28 -10.46 15.97
N HIS A 164 -8.44 -10.90 16.91
CA HIS A 164 -8.22 -10.13 18.13
C HIS A 164 -7.63 -8.74 17.85
N ARG A 165 -6.67 -8.61 16.93
CA ARG A 165 -6.14 -7.29 16.51
C ARG A 165 -7.18 -6.41 15.82
N VAL A 166 -8.06 -6.99 15.00
CA VAL A 166 -9.20 -6.27 14.42
C VAL A 166 -10.13 -5.74 15.51
N GLN A 167 -10.47 -6.56 16.50
CA GLN A 167 -11.27 -6.13 17.64
C GLN A 167 -10.59 -4.97 18.39
N GLN A 168 -9.29 -5.07 18.66
CA GLN A 168 -8.55 -3.97 19.31
C GLN A 168 -8.60 -2.67 18.51
N ALA A 169 -8.54 -2.74 17.17
CA ALA A 169 -8.65 -1.56 16.33
C ALA A 169 -10.04 -0.90 16.45
N LEU A 170 -11.10 -1.72 16.46
CA LEU A 170 -12.48 -1.27 16.64
C LEU A 170 -12.69 -0.64 18.02
N ASP A 171 -12.19 -1.28 19.07
CA ASP A 171 -12.33 -0.80 20.46
C ASP A 171 -11.63 0.55 20.64
N GLU A 172 -10.41 0.72 20.12
CA GLU A 172 -9.68 2.00 20.21
C GLU A 172 -10.36 3.12 19.40
N ALA A 173 -10.95 2.80 18.24
CA ALA A 173 -11.75 3.75 17.48
C ALA A 173 -12.99 4.19 18.27
N GLU A 174 -13.75 3.25 18.81
CA GLU A 174 -14.96 3.52 19.59
C GLU A 174 -14.66 4.36 20.83
N LEU A 175 -13.60 4.02 21.57
CA LEU A 175 -13.15 4.79 22.73
C LEU A 175 -12.78 6.24 22.38
N ALA A 176 -12.23 6.46 21.19
CA ALA A 176 -11.93 7.80 20.68
C ALA A 176 -13.18 8.53 20.14
N GLY A 177 -14.30 7.84 19.95
CA GLY A 177 -15.55 8.37 19.39
C GLY A 177 -15.61 8.33 17.87
N PHE A 178 -14.89 7.39 17.26
CA PHE A 178 -14.92 7.10 15.83
C PHE A 178 -15.62 5.77 15.56
N LYS A 179 -16.06 5.58 14.32
CA LYS A 179 -16.60 4.32 13.83
C LYS A 179 -15.83 3.91 12.59
N LEU A 180 -15.15 2.78 12.66
CA LEU A 180 -14.48 2.21 11.49
C LEU A 180 -15.53 1.64 10.54
N THR A 181 -15.34 1.87 9.24
CA THR A 181 -16.12 1.32 8.14
C THR A 181 -15.37 0.18 7.45
N GLY A 182 -14.05 0.08 7.64
CA GLY A 182 -13.25 -0.97 7.04
C GLY A 182 -11.96 -1.29 7.75
N ILE A 183 -11.37 -2.42 7.36
CA ILE A 183 -10.06 -2.90 7.83
C ILE A 183 -9.16 -3.15 6.62
N LYS A 184 -7.96 -2.58 6.66
CA LYS A 184 -6.85 -2.90 5.77
C LYS A 184 -5.98 -4.00 6.39
N LEU A 185 -5.84 -5.13 5.70
CA LEU A 185 -4.96 -6.22 6.11
C LEU A 185 -3.68 -6.16 5.28
N THR A 186 -2.53 -6.00 5.95
CA THR A 186 -1.25 -5.85 5.25
C THR A 186 -0.35 -7.08 5.38
N ASP A 187 0.32 -7.44 4.30
CA ASP A 187 1.31 -8.49 4.23
C ASP A 187 2.71 -7.90 4.10
N ALA A 188 3.18 -7.21 5.14
CA ALA A 188 4.47 -6.51 5.12
C ALA A 188 5.70 -7.41 4.88
N MET A 189 5.52 -8.73 4.91
CA MET A 189 6.59 -9.71 4.86
C MET A 189 6.45 -10.71 3.70
N GLY A 190 5.41 -10.60 2.87
CA GLY A 190 5.18 -11.46 1.71
C GLY A 190 4.87 -12.92 2.08
N TRP A 191 3.98 -13.13 3.05
CA TRP A 191 3.49 -14.44 3.51
C TRP A 191 2.14 -14.83 2.92
N ALA A 192 1.40 -13.89 2.36
CA ALA A 192 0.05 -14.12 1.88
C ALA A 192 0.07 -15.14 0.73
N THR A 193 -0.79 -16.14 0.88
CA THR A 193 -1.16 -17.10 -0.16
C THR A 193 -2.68 -17.00 -0.41
N PRO A 194 -3.18 -17.46 -1.57
CA PRO A 194 -4.62 -17.52 -1.82
C PRO A 194 -5.43 -18.15 -0.66
N GLN A 195 -4.95 -19.28 -0.12
CA GLN A 195 -5.64 -19.98 0.96
C GLN A 195 -5.65 -19.18 2.28
N SER A 196 -4.57 -18.46 2.58
CA SER A 196 -4.55 -17.58 3.75
C SER A 196 -5.50 -16.39 3.61
N VAL A 197 -5.63 -15.83 2.39
CA VAL A 197 -6.58 -14.75 2.08
C VAL A 197 -8.01 -15.24 2.25
N TYR A 198 -8.36 -16.40 1.69
CA TYR A 198 -9.69 -17.01 1.88
C TYR A 198 -10.03 -17.21 3.35
N ARG A 199 -9.10 -17.81 4.10
CA ARG A 199 -9.29 -18.09 5.52
C ARG A 199 -9.49 -16.82 6.33
N LEU A 200 -8.60 -15.85 6.18
CA LEU A 200 -8.60 -14.65 7.01
C LEU A 200 -9.76 -13.70 6.68
N ILE A 201 -9.99 -13.41 5.39
CA ILE A 201 -11.10 -12.53 4.99
C ILE A 201 -12.44 -13.18 5.28
N GLY A 202 -12.57 -14.50 5.04
CA GLY A 202 -13.76 -15.26 5.41
C GLY A 202 -14.08 -15.16 6.90
N ALA A 203 -13.05 -15.29 7.75
CA ALA A 203 -13.22 -15.14 9.20
C ALA A 203 -13.59 -13.71 9.62
N VAL A 204 -12.95 -12.67 9.04
CA VAL A 204 -13.28 -11.26 9.31
C VAL A 204 -14.75 -11.00 8.97
N ARG A 205 -15.20 -11.38 7.78
CA ARG A 205 -16.59 -11.15 7.34
C ARG A 205 -17.62 -11.99 8.07
N SER A 206 -17.24 -13.17 8.55
CA SER A 206 -18.14 -13.99 9.36
C SER A 206 -18.43 -13.32 10.71
N LYS A 207 -17.46 -12.57 11.24
CA LYS A 207 -17.58 -11.87 12.53
C LYS A 207 -18.09 -10.43 12.39
N TRP A 208 -17.68 -9.72 11.34
CA TRP A 208 -18.03 -8.34 11.03
C TRP A 208 -18.43 -8.19 9.55
N PRO A 209 -19.65 -8.62 9.17
CA PRO A 209 -20.10 -8.61 7.79
C PRO A 209 -20.22 -7.20 7.18
N GLU A 210 -20.32 -6.17 8.02
CA GLU A 210 -20.44 -4.77 7.62
C GLU A 210 -19.10 -4.08 7.32
N LEU A 211 -17.97 -4.66 7.72
CA LEU A 211 -16.66 -4.05 7.50
C LEU A 211 -16.19 -4.30 6.07
N GLU A 212 -15.83 -3.22 5.39
CA GLU A 212 -15.05 -3.31 4.16
C GLU A 212 -13.66 -3.89 4.44
N VAL A 213 -13.12 -4.62 3.48
CA VAL A 213 -11.75 -5.17 3.57
C VAL A 213 -10.93 -4.57 2.45
N SER A 214 -9.76 -4.03 2.81
CA SER A 214 -8.72 -3.59 1.88
C SER A 214 -7.49 -4.48 2.05
N LEU A 215 -6.76 -4.70 0.96
CA LEU A 215 -5.57 -5.55 0.93
C LEU A 215 -4.31 -4.78 0.51
N HIS A 216 -3.26 -4.96 1.30
CA HIS A 216 -1.91 -4.50 0.97
C HIS A 216 -1.00 -5.71 0.94
N LEU A 217 -0.62 -6.17 -0.25
CA LEU A 217 0.03 -7.45 -0.44
C LEU A 217 1.44 -7.27 -1.00
N HIS A 218 2.41 -7.96 -0.40
CA HIS A 218 3.77 -8.01 -0.93
C HIS A 218 3.96 -9.25 -1.80
N ASP A 219 4.70 -9.10 -2.88
CA ASP A 219 5.02 -10.16 -3.83
C ASP A 219 6.44 -10.73 -3.62
N THR A 220 6.97 -10.60 -2.40
CA THR A 220 8.32 -11.02 -2.01
C THR A 220 8.64 -12.48 -2.36
N ARG A 221 7.62 -13.35 -2.45
CA ARG A 221 7.74 -14.78 -2.76
C ARG A 221 6.94 -15.20 -4.02
N GLY A 222 6.49 -14.24 -4.83
CA GLY A 222 5.70 -14.49 -6.04
C GLY A 222 4.27 -14.99 -5.79
N THR A 223 3.74 -14.79 -4.57
CA THR A 223 2.38 -15.21 -4.18
C THR A 223 1.41 -14.04 -4.04
N GLY A 224 1.90 -12.80 -4.06
CA GLY A 224 1.12 -11.58 -3.83
C GLY A 224 0.05 -11.37 -4.90
N MET A 225 0.40 -11.55 -6.17
CA MET A 225 -0.57 -11.43 -7.28
C MET A 225 -1.67 -12.50 -7.21
N ALA A 226 -1.32 -13.74 -6.87
CA ALA A 226 -2.30 -14.80 -6.66
C ALA A 226 -3.18 -14.55 -5.44
N ALA A 227 -2.61 -14.01 -4.35
CA ALA A 227 -3.34 -13.59 -3.16
C ALA A 227 -4.30 -12.43 -3.45
N ALA A 228 -3.90 -11.48 -4.31
CA ALA A 228 -4.77 -10.39 -4.76
C ALA A 228 -5.95 -10.91 -5.57
N TYR A 229 -5.73 -11.88 -6.47
CA TYR A 229 -6.80 -12.55 -7.20
C TYR A 229 -7.78 -13.28 -6.25
N ALA A 230 -7.29 -13.98 -5.21
CA ALA A 230 -8.16 -14.56 -4.19
C ALA A 230 -9.00 -13.48 -3.46
N GLY A 231 -8.42 -12.31 -3.21
CA GLY A 231 -9.14 -11.15 -2.70
C GLY A 231 -10.26 -10.68 -3.64
N LEU A 232 -10.00 -10.61 -4.96
CA LEU A 232 -11.00 -10.30 -5.97
C LEU A 232 -12.13 -11.32 -6.00
N GLN A 233 -11.82 -12.62 -5.87
CA GLN A 233 -12.85 -13.69 -5.80
C GLN A 233 -13.72 -13.58 -4.54
N LEU A 234 -13.21 -12.95 -3.50
CA LEU A 234 -13.99 -12.59 -2.32
C LEU A 234 -14.68 -11.23 -2.50
N GLY A 235 -14.55 -10.52 -3.62
CA GLY A 235 -15.18 -9.20 -3.79
C GLY A 235 -14.50 -8.08 -3.00
N VAL A 236 -13.22 -8.22 -2.64
CA VAL A 236 -12.41 -7.07 -2.19
C VAL A 236 -12.29 -6.09 -3.35
N THR A 237 -12.51 -4.80 -3.07
CA THR A 237 -12.50 -3.73 -4.08
C THR A 237 -11.40 -2.70 -3.89
N GLN A 238 -10.63 -2.78 -2.80
CA GLN A 238 -9.57 -1.82 -2.48
C GLN A 238 -8.24 -2.54 -2.29
N PHE A 239 -7.24 -2.14 -3.07
CA PHE A 239 -5.91 -2.72 -3.05
C PHE A 239 -4.86 -1.63 -2.99
N ASP A 240 -3.80 -1.86 -2.22
CA ASP A 240 -2.56 -1.11 -2.37
C ASP A 240 -1.65 -1.87 -3.34
N ALA A 241 -0.97 -1.13 -4.21
CA ALA A 241 0.03 -1.64 -5.14
C ALA A 241 1.18 -0.64 -5.28
N SER A 242 2.24 -1.06 -5.97
CA SER A 242 3.40 -0.20 -6.18
C SER A 242 3.90 -0.31 -7.61
N ILE A 243 4.12 0.84 -8.25
CA ILE A 243 4.56 0.93 -9.63
C ILE A 243 5.86 0.15 -9.85
N ALA A 244 5.91 -0.62 -10.94
CA ALA A 244 7.04 -1.49 -11.29
C ALA A 244 7.42 -2.52 -10.21
N GLY A 245 6.53 -2.79 -9.23
CA GLY A 245 6.81 -3.66 -8.09
C GLY A 245 7.84 -3.07 -7.11
N LEU A 246 7.94 -1.74 -7.03
CA LEU A 246 8.76 -1.04 -6.05
C LEU A 246 8.33 -1.37 -4.60
N GLY A 247 9.24 -1.14 -3.66
CA GLY A 247 8.94 -1.16 -2.23
C GLY A 247 9.54 -2.34 -1.50
N GLY A 248 8.90 -2.68 -0.39
CA GLY A 248 9.39 -3.62 0.60
C GLY A 248 9.34 -2.99 1.99
N CYS A 249 9.70 -3.77 3.00
CA CYS A 249 9.79 -3.28 4.36
C CYS A 249 11.22 -3.48 4.88
N PRO A 250 11.98 -2.40 5.19
CA PRO A 250 13.35 -2.53 5.70
C PRO A 250 13.41 -3.20 7.08
N PHE A 251 12.26 -3.36 7.75
CA PHE A 251 12.12 -3.98 9.07
C PHE A 251 11.48 -5.36 9.01
N ALA A 252 11.29 -5.94 7.82
CA ALA A 252 10.69 -7.26 7.65
C ALA A 252 11.70 -8.41 7.62
N ALA A 253 13.00 -8.18 7.80
CA ALA A 253 14.04 -9.22 7.69
C ALA A 253 14.01 -9.98 6.34
N THR A 254 13.83 -9.24 5.24
CA THR A 254 13.94 -9.73 3.87
C THR A 254 14.96 -8.89 3.11
N ASP A 255 15.83 -9.55 2.33
CA ASP A 255 16.85 -8.88 1.52
C ASP A 255 16.49 -8.98 0.03
N GLY A 256 16.29 -7.84 -0.63
CA GLY A 256 16.40 -7.73 -2.09
C GLY A 256 15.29 -8.37 -2.94
N ALA A 257 14.15 -8.76 -2.36
CA ALA A 257 12.99 -9.26 -3.10
C ALA A 257 11.97 -8.15 -3.40
N ALA A 258 11.02 -8.42 -4.30
CA ALA A 258 9.94 -7.50 -4.64
C ALA A 258 9.14 -7.10 -3.38
N GLY A 259 8.74 -5.83 -3.35
CA GLY A 259 7.91 -5.24 -2.30
C GLY A 259 6.45 -5.59 -2.51
N ASN A 260 5.63 -4.58 -2.81
CA ASN A 260 4.20 -4.76 -3.09
C ASN A 260 3.95 -5.50 -4.41
N ILE A 261 2.70 -5.95 -4.58
CA ILE A 261 2.19 -6.29 -5.92
C ILE A 261 2.37 -5.09 -6.86
N CYS A 262 2.69 -5.40 -8.12
CA CYS A 262 3.02 -4.41 -9.13
C CYS A 262 1.76 -3.72 -9.66
N THR A 263 1.72 -2.38 -9.63
CA THR A 263 0.54 -1.60 -10.01
C THR A 263 0.11 -1.87 -11.45
N GLU A 264 1.04 -1.78 -12.41
CA GLU A 264 0.70 -2.01 -13.82
C GLU A 264 0.34 -3.46 -14.12
N ASP A 265 0.95 -4.43 -13.43
CA ASP A 265 0.65 -5.85 -13.60
C ASP A 265 -0.74 -6.18 -13.06
N PHE A 266 -1.10 -5.62 -11.90
CA PHE A 266 -2.42 -5.80 -11.29
C PHE A 266 -3.51 -5.08 -12.07
N ALA A 267 -3.26 -3.86 -12.53
CA ALA A 267 -4.21 -3.11 -13.33
C ALA A 267 -4.47 -3.80 -14.69
N PHE A 268 -3.43 -4.28 -15.35
CA PHE A 268 -3.53 -5.07 -16.58
C PHE A 268 -4.33 -6.36 -16.37
N MET A 269 -4.02 -7.12 -15.31
CA MET A 269 -4.77 -8.33 -14.98
C MET A 269 -6.26 -8.04 -14.77
N CYS A 270 -6.59 -6.97 -14.03
CA CYS A 270 -7.97 -6.55 -13.83
C CYS A 270 -8.66 -6.22 -15.16
N GLU A 271 -8.04 -5.40 -16.01
CA GLU A 271 -8.61 -5.01 -17.30
C GLU A 271 -8.89 -6.21 -18.21
N GLU A 272 -7.92 -7.12 -18.35
CA GLU A 272 -8.07 -8.33 -19.18
C GLU A 272 -9.11 -9.32 -18.61
N MET A 273 -9.38 -9.24 -17.32
CA MET A 273 -10.47 -10.00 -16.67
C MET A 273 -11.82 -9.28 -16.70
N GLY A 274 -11.90 -8.07 -17.26
CA GLY A 274 -13.11 -7.26 -17.30
C GLY A 274 -13.48 -6.57 -15.99
N VAL A 275 -12.51 -6.38 -15.09
CA VAL A 275 -12.64 -5.62 -13.85
C VAL A 275 -12.10 -4.21 -14.08
N GLU A 276 -12.96 -3.20 -13.95
CA GLU A 276 -12.55 -1.81 -14.18
C GLU A 276 -11.60 -1.31 -13.09
N THR A 277 -10.55 -0.59 -13.47
CA THR A 277 -9.66 0.13 -12.53
C THR A 277 -9.75 1.65 -12.73
N GLY A 278 -10.04 2.08 -13.96
CA GLY A 278 -9.98 3.49 -14.38
C GLY A 278 -8.55 3.99 -14.62
N LEU A 279 -7.57 3.08 -14.68
CA LEU A 279 -6.17 3.41 -14.95
C LEU A 279 -5.82 3.24 -16.43
N ASP A 280 -4.94 4.10 -16.92
CA ASP A 280 -4.35 4.03 -18.26
C ASP A 280 -3.08 3.18 -18.20
N ILE A 281 -3.16 1.93 -18.70
CA ILE A 281 -2.05 0.97 -18.65
C ILE A 281 -0.84 1.45 -19.45
N ASP A 282 -1.04 2.12 -20.59
CA ASP A 282 0.07 2.62 -21.39
C ASP A 282 0.83 3.73 -20.64
N ARG A 283 0.12 4.61 -19.93
CA ARG A 283 0.74 5.61 -19.05
C ARG A 283 1.38 5.02 -17.80
N LEU A 284 0.81 3.96 -17.23
CA LEU A 284 1.44 3.22 -16.14
C LEU A 284 2.77 2.62 -16.60
N ILE A 285 2.84 2.04 -17.80
CA ILE A 285 4.09 1.53 -18.37
C ILE A 285 5.16 2.64 -18.47
N ASP A 286 4.77 3.84 -18.87
CA ASP A 286 5.69 4.98 -18.93
C ASP A 286 6.14 5.44 -17.53
N ALA A 287 5.23 5.50 -16.56
CA ALA A 287 5.58 5.79 -15.16
C ALA A 287 6.48 4.71 -14.55
N ALA A 288 6.29 3.44 -14.91
CA ALA A 288 7.12 2.31 -14.48
C ALA A 288 8.56 2.41 -15.01
N LYS A 289 8.75 2.89 -16.26
CA LYS A 289 10.09 3.18 -16.80
C LYS A 289 10.75 4.34 -16.07
N VAL A 290 9.98 5.39 -15.75
CA VAL A 290 10.48 6.49 -14.90
C VAL A 290 10.91 5.96 -13.54
N ALA A 291 10.13 5.07 -12.92
CA ALA A 291 10.48 4.46 -11.63
C ALA A 291 11.83 3.75 -11.68
N GLU A 292 12.07 2.94 -12.72
CA GLU A 292 13.33 2.23 -12.94
C GLU A 292 14.53 3.18 -13.13
N GLU A 293 14.36 4.26 -13.89
CA GLU A 293 15.38 5.30 -14.04
C GLU A 293 15.68 6.00 -12.70
N VAL A 294 14.64 6.35 -11.95
CA VAL A 294 14.73 7.05 -10.66
C VAL A 294 15.49 6.23 -9.61
N VAL A 295 15.25 4.92 -9.54
CA VAL A 295 15.98 4.04 -8.61
C VAL A 295 17.31 3.52 -9.16
N GLY A 296 17.51 3.60 -10.49
CA GLY A 296 18.75 3.22 -11.16
C GLY A 296 19.06 1.72 -11.13
N ARG A 297 18.02 0.86 -11.11
CA ARG A 297 18.13 -0.60 -11.15
C ARG A 297 16.92 -1.21 -11.83
N LEU A 298 17.07 -2.42 -12.39
CA LEU A 298 15.95 -3.15 -12.96
C LEU A 298 14.87 -3.44 -11.91
N LEU A 299 13.62 -3.22 -12.31
CA LEU A 299 12.43 -3.46 -11.50
C LEU A 299 11.63 -4.66 -12.03
N PRO A 300 10.92 -5.40 -11.15
CA PRO A 300 10.28 -6.67 -11.50
C PRO A 300 9.01 -6.54 -12.34
N GLY A 301 8.47 -5.33 -12.55
CA GLY A 301 7.24 -5.12 -13.32
C GLY A 301 7.26 -5.81 -14.69
N HIS A 302 6.27 -6.67 -14.93
CA HIS A 302 6.23 -7.52 -16.11
C HIS A 302 5.62 -6.79 -17.31
N VAL A 303 4.52 -6.07 -17.11
CA VAL A 303 3.76 -5.38 -18.15
C VAL A 303 4.57 -4.24 -18.77
N MET A 304 5.41 -3.54 -18.00
CA MET A 304 6.32 -2.53 -18.56
C MET A 304 7.35 -3.11 -19.56
N ARG A 305 7.57 -4.43 -19.56
CA ARG A 305 8.41 -5.14 -20.55
C ARG A 305 7.59 -5.83 -21.64
N GLY A 306 6.52 -6.52 -21.24
CA GLY A 306 5.66 -7.29 -22.13
C GLY A 306 4.76 -6.43 -23.02
N GLY A 307 4.42 -5.23 -22.57
CA GLY A 307 3.42 -4.36 -23.18
C GLY A 307 1.99 -4.89 -23.04
N THR A 308 1.03 -4.13 -23.54
CA THR A 308 -0.39 -4.52 -23.55
C THR A 308 -0.70 -5.54 -24.65
N LEU A 309 -1.76 -6.35 -24.49
CA LEU A 309 -2.19 -7.29 -25.54
C LEU A 309 -2.62 -6.55 -26.82
N LYS A 310 -3.17 -5.34 -26.68
CA LYS A 310 -3.50 -4.45 -27.79
C LYS A 310 -2.25 -4.09 -28.60
N ALA A 311 -1.17 -3.65 -27.94
CA ALA A 311 0.09 -3.34 -28.59
C ALA A 311 0.72 -4.57 -29.26
N ALA A 312 0.65 -5.74 -28.61
CA ALA A 312 1.15 -6.99 -29.16
C ALA A 312 0.43 -7.38 -30.47
N LYS A 313 -0.91 -7.29 -30.50
CA LYS A 313 -1.72 -7.56 -31.71
C LYS A 313 -1.38 -6.60 -32.85
N ALA A 314 -1.24 -5.31 -32.56
CA ALA A 314 -0.88 -4.30 -33.57
C ALA A 314 0.50 -4.59 -34.19
N LYS A 315 1.49 -4.93 -33.36
CA LYS A 315 2.85 -5.30 -33.82
C LYS A 315 2.85 -6.58 -34.65
N ALA A 316 2.05 -7.58 -34.29
CA ALA A 316 1.92 -8.82 -35.05
C ALA A 316 1.31 -8.57 -36.44
N ALA A 317 0.27 -7.74 -36.52
CA ALA A 317 -0.37 -7.36 -37.79
C ALA A 317 0.60 -6.61 -38.73
N GLN A 318 1.39 -5.68 -38.18
CA GLN A 318 2.42 -4.96 -38.95
C GLN A 318 3.49 -5.91 -39.52
N LYS A 319 3.95 -6.88 -38.72
CA LYS A 319 4.92 -7.88 -39.19
C LYS A 319 4.37 -8.82 -40.25
N ALA A 320 3.09 -9.14 -40.20
CA ALA A 320 2.45 -9.98 -41.21
C ALA A 320 2.24 -9.25 -42.55
N ALA A 321 2.24 -7.92 -42.54
CA ALA A 321 2.06 -7.07 -43.71
C ALA A 321 3.38 -6.65 -44.39
N ALA A 322 4.53 -6.90 -43.76
CA ALA A 322 5.87 -6.59 -44.25
C ALA A 322 6.52 -7.83 -44.88
#